data_AF-A0AAN6ZD49-F1
#
_entry.id   AF-A0AAN6ZD49-F1
#
_cell.length_a   1.000
_cell.length_b   1.000
_cell.length_c   1.000
_cell.angle_alpha   90.00
_cell.angle_beta   90.00
_cell.angle_gamma   90.00
#
_symmetry.space_group_name_H-M   'P 1'
#
loop_
_entity.id
_entity.type
_entity.pdbx_description
1 polymer ?
#
loop_
_entity_poly.entity_id
_entity_poly.type
_entity_poly.pdbx_seq_one_letter_code
_entity_poly.pdbx_strand_id
1 'polypeptide(L)' 'MSSPSRSFGASSQAGASERRSQFTYRNLSQMASYTTSCPLRVIAHVDLDCFYAQAEMVRLGIPEDQPLAVQQW' A
#
# COMPACT_ATOMS: atom_id res chain seq x y z
N MET A 1 60.52 16.80 -6.87
CA MET A 1 59.19 16.72 -6.25
C MET A 1 58.21 16.26 -7.31
N SER A 2 57.89 14.97 -7.33
CA SER A 2 57.04 14.37 -8.38
C SER A 2 55.59 14.40 -7.93
N SER A 3 54.76 15.17 -8.62
CA SER A 3 53.30 15.16 -8.42
C SER A 3 52.72 13.86 -8.95
N PRO A 4 51.78 13.20 -8.25
CA PRO A 4 51.13 12.02 -8.77
C PRO A 4 50.11 12.42 -9.85
N SER A 5 50.14 11.71 -10.98
CA SER A 5 49.12 11.78 -12.01
C SER A 5 47.79 11.31 -11.42
N ARG A 6 46.77 12.19 -11.43
CA ARG A 6 45.39 11.78 -11.15
C ARG A 6 44.96 10.81 -12.23
N SER A 7 44.82 9.54 -11.89
CA SER A 7 44.03 8.62 -12.71
C SER A 7 42.59 9.11 -12.64
N PHE A 8 42.07 9.57 -13.77
CA PHE A 8 40.63 9.67 -13.94
C PHE A 8 40.11 8.24 -13.82
N GLY A 9 39.59 7.90 -12.65
CA GLY A 9 38.88 6.64 -12.44
C GLY A 9 37.84 6.58 -13.54
N ALA A 10 38.01 5.61 -14.46
CA ALA A 10 36.96 5.26 -15.38
C ALA A 10 35.71 5.11 -14.52
N SER A 11 34.69 5.93 -14.79
CA SER A 11 33.37 5.71 -14.23
C SER A 11 33.09 4.25 -14.54
N SER A 12 33.04 3.40 -13.51
CA SER A 12 32.50 2.08 -13.67
C SER A 12 31.16 2.32 -14.34
N GLN A 13 31.03 1.88 -15.59
CA GLN A 13 29.72 1.67 -16.16
C GLN A 13 29.10 0.69 -15.18
N ALA A 14 28.35 1.22 -14.20
CA ALA A 14 27.49 0.46 -13.35
C ALA A 14 26.55 -0.20 -14.34
N GLY A 15 26.94 -1.41 -14.73
CA GLY A 15 26.32 -2.15 -15.81
C GLY A 15 24.83 -2.07 -15.59
N ALA A 16 24.09 -1.89 -16.67
CA ALA A 16 22.67 -2.10 -16.68
C ALA A 16 22.40 -3.51 -16.12
N SER A 17 22.30 -3.62 -14.80
CA SER A 17 21.61 -4.71 -14.13
C SER A 17 20.31 -4.76 -14.87
N GLU A 18 20.09 -5.85 -15.62
CA GLU A 18 18.88 -6.05 -16.40
C GLU A 18 17.73 -5.58 -15.54
N ARG A 19 16.96 -4.58 -16.00
CA ARG A 19 15.84 -4.03 -15.22
C ARG A 19 14.77 -5.10 -15.09
N ARG A 20 14.99 -6.05 -14.20
CA ARG A 20 14.11 -7.18 -13.91
C ARG A 20 13.36 -6.84 -12.63
N SER A 21 12.06 -7.10 -12.66
CA SER A 21 11.21 -6.98 -11.49
C SER A 21 11.74 -7.87 -10.36
N GLN A 22 11.60 -7.40 -9.12
CA GLN A 22 11.86 -8.22 -7.92
C GLN A 22 10.79 -9.30 -7.72
N PHE A 23 9.69 -9.24 -8.48
CA PHE A 23 8.56 -10.16 -8.41
C PHE A 23 8.53 -11.13 -9.59
N THR A 24 7.90 -12.28 -9.38
CA THR A 24 7.76 -13.34 -10.38
C THR A 24 6.36 -13.39 -10.98
N TYR A 25 6.20 -14.01 -12.17
CA TYR A 25 4.87 -14.32 -12.72
C TYR A 25 4.04 -15.23 -11.80
N ARG A 26 4.70 -16.05 -10.97
CA ARG A 26 4.03 -16.79 -9.90
C ARG A 26 3.41 -15.83 -8.88
N ASN A 27 4.11 -14.79 -8.45
CA ASN A 27 3.54 -13.80 -7.54
C ASN A 27 2.34 -13.08 -8.18
N LEU A 28 2.43 -12.74 -9.46
CA LEU A 28 1.32 -12.11 -10.19
C LEU A 28 0.08 -13.03 -10.27
N SER A 29 0.27 -14.29 -10.66
CA SER A 29 -0.84 -15.26 -10.71
C SER A 29 -1.44 -15.56 -9.33
N GLN A 30 -0.63 -15.55 -8.27
CA GLN A 30 -1.11 -15.73 -6.89
C GLN A 30 -2.03 -14.61 -6.40
N MET A 31 -1.99 -13.41 -7.01
CA MET A 31 -2.93 -12.33 -6.68
C MET A 31 -4.39 -12.73 -6.94
N ALA A 32 -4.67 -13.47 -8.02
CA ALA A 32 -6.01 -13.94 -8.36
C ALA A 32 -6.52 -15.04 -7.43
N SER A 33 -5.64 -15.69 -6.68
CA SER A 33 -5.98 -16.75 -5.71
C SER A 33 -6.02 -16.25 -4.26
N TYR A 34 -6.04 -14.92 -4.04
CA TYR A 34 -6.10 -14.29 -2.71
C TYR A 34 -5.04 -14.82 -1.72
N THR A 35 -3.87 -15.24 -2.22
CA THR A 35 -2.85 -15.87 -1.38
C THR A 35 -2.29 -14.88 -0.37
N THR A 36 -2.51 -15.13 0.92
CA THR A 36 -2.09 -14.21 1.98
C THR A 36 -0.58 -14.08 2.09
N SER A 37 0.21 -15.08 1.71
CA SER A 37 1.68 -14.99 1.68
C SER A 37 2.25 -14.34 0.41
N CYS A 38 1.41 -13.92 -0.55
CA CYS A 38 1.88 -13.31 -1.79
C CYS A 38 2.55 -11.95 -1.51
N PRO A 39 3.79 -11.71 -1.99
CA PRO A 39 4.48 -10.45 -1.77
C PRO A 39 3.86 -9.27 -2.54
N LEU A 40 2.98 -9.56 -3.52
CA LEU A 40 2.19 -8.55 -4.25
C LEU A 40 0.81 -8.30 -3.62
N ARG A 41 0.55 -8.81 -2.41
CA ARG A 41 -0.75 -8.63 -1.72
C ARG A 41 -1.01 -7.14 -1.46
N VAL A 42 -2.18 -6.68 -1.90
CA VAL A 42 -2.71 -5.35 -1.57
C VAL A 42 -3.73 -5.50 -0.45
N ILE A 43 -3.63 -4.68 0.58
CA ILE A 43 -4.48 -4.74 1.77
C ILE A 43 -5.17 -3.40 1.94
N ALA A 44 -6.49 -3.43 2.07
CA ALA A 44 -7.28 -2.28 2.50
C ALA A 44 -7.79 -2.54 3.92
N HIS A 45 -7.68 -1.54 4.77
CA HIS A 45 -8.37 -1.49 6.07
C HIS A 45 -9.55 -0.53 5.93
N VAL A 46 -10.74 -0.96 6.31
CA VAL A 46 -11.97 -0.18 6.17
C VAL A 46 -12.60 -0.06 7.54
N ASP A 47 -12.84 1.19 7.95
CA ASP A 47 -13.55 1.54 9.18
C ASP A 47 -14.83 2.32 8.80
N LEU A 48 -15.89 2.14 9.56
CA LEU A 48 -17.18 2.78 9.30
C LEU A 48 -17.31 4.00 10.20
N ASP A 49 -17.45 5.17 9.58
CA ASP A 49 -17.60 6.44 10.29
C ASP A 49 -18.80 6.40 11.24
N CYS A 50 -18.57 6.62 12.53
CA CYS A 50 -19.62 6.65 13.55
C CYS A 50 -20.62 5.47 13.43
N PHE A 51 -20.12 4.24 13.26
CA PHE A 51 -20.92 3.06 12.88
C PHE A 51 -22.29 2.95 13.56
N TYR A 52 -22.34 3.06 14.89
CA TYR A 52 -23.62 2.96 15.60
C TYR A 52 -24.58 4.10 15.27
N ALA A 53 -24.09 5.33 15.10
CA ALA A 53 -24.94 6.44 14.70
C ALA A 53 -25.52 6.23 13.28
N GLN A 54 -24.70 5.81 12.32
CA GLN A 54 -25.18 5.54 10.96
C GLN A 54 -26.17 4.37 10.92
N ALA A 55 -25.93 3.30 11.69
CA ALA A 55 -26.86 2.18 11.80
C ALA A 55 -28.21 2.62 12.35
N GLU A 56 -28.21 3.45 13.39
CA GLU A 56 -29.41 3.98 14.01
C GLU A 56 -30.13 5.00 13.12
N MET A 57 -29.41 5.80 12.33
CA MET A 57 -30.01 6.69 11.32
C MET A 57 -30.83 5.90 10.30
N VAL A 58 -30.26 4.83 9.73
CA VAL A 58 -30.97 3.96 8.77
C VAL A 58 -32.15 3.26 9.44
N ARG A 59 -31.95 2.70 10.64
CA ARG A 59 -32.98 1.97 11.38
C ARG A 59 -34.19 2.83 11.72
N LEU A 60 -33.95 4.10 12.07
CA LEU A 60 -34.98 5.05 12.50
C LEU A 60 -35.50 5.93 11.37
N GLY A 61 -34.92 5.86 10.16
CA GLY A 61 -35.24 6.76 9.06
C GLY A 61 -34.90 8.22 9.36
N ILE A 62 -33.84 8.46 10.13
CA ILE A 62 -33.39 9.80 10.49
C ILE A 62 -32.56 10.38 9.33
N PRO A 63 -32.87 11.60 8.86
CA PRO A 63 -32.09 12.28 7.83
C PRO A 63 -30.61 12.46 8.21
N GLU A 64 -29.71 12.41 7.23
CA GLU A 64 -28.26 12.51 7.43
C GLU A 64 -27.82 13.88 7.99
N ASP A 65 -28.61 14.94 7.75
CA ASP A 65 -28.38 16.29 8.25
C ASP A 65 -28.88 16.50 9.68
N GLN A 66 -29.58 15.51 10.25
CA GLN A 66 -30.02 15.54 11.64
C GLN A 66 -28.92 15.00 12.58
N PRO A 67 -28.48 15.78 13.58
CA PRO A 67 -27.48 15.31 14.53
C PRO A 67 -28.03 14.13 15.36
N LEU A 68 -27.24 13.06 15.46
CA LEU A 68 -27.57 11.85 16.22
C LEU A 68 -26.34 11.33 16.95
N ALA A 69 -26.56 10.84 18.18
CA ALA A 69 -25.58 10.08 18.95
C ALA A 69 -26.24 8.83 19.53
N VAL A 70 -25.47 7.75 19.64
CA VAL A 70 -25.90 6.52 20.32
C VAL A 70 -25.39 6.54 21.74
N GLN A 71 -26.27 6.26 22.70
CA GLN A 71 -25.94 6.15 24.11
C GLN A 71 -25.87 4.67 24.52
N GLN A 72 -24.85 4.32 25.29
CA GLN A 72 -24.76 3.08 26.05
C GLN A 72 -24.73 3.44 27.54
N TRP A 73 -25.50 2.71 28.36
CA TRP A 73 -25.66 2.94 29.80
C TRP A 73 -24.39 2.67 30.61
#